data_AF-A0A355T0L1-F1
#
_entry.id   AF-A0A355T0L1-F1
#
_cell.length_a   1.000
_cell.length_b   1.000
_cell.length_c   1.000
_cell.angle_alpha   90.00
_cell.angle_beta   90.00
_cell.angle_gamma   90.00
#
_symmetry.space_group_name_H-M   'P 1'
#
loop_
_entity.id
_entity.type
_entity.pdbx_description
1 polymer ?
#
loop_
_entity_poly.entity_id
_entity_poly.type
_entity_poly.pdbx_seq_one_letter_code
_entity_poly.pdbx_strand_id
1 'polypeptide(L)'
;MRSIIKWISKSRPALLTLAGALLVTSGMLLPSSAEATSRIKDIADVEGIRENQLIGYGLVVGLDGTGDSLNNAPFTLQSLTSMLERLGVNTRDTDLNTDNVAAVMVTANLPAFAPQGTRIDVTVSALGDSESLQGGTLLVTPLMGADGEVYAVSQGPVAVGGFSAGGDAASVTRGVPTNGRISNGAIVEREIKFEMADLGLLRLALRNPDLTTARRIASAINAFLGRSTATAQNPTTVELTIPANYRGTAVDLLTDIEQLRVEP
;
A
#
# COMPACT_ATOMS: atom_id res chain seq x y z
N MET A 1 12.33 -16.29 -84.14
CA MET A 1 12.21 -17.17 -82.96
C MET A 1 13.57 -17.52 -82.31
N ARG A 2 14.53 -16.58 -82.24
CA ARG A 2 15.87 -16.80 -81.62
C ARG A 2 16.32 -15.70 -80.64
N SER A 3 15.55 -14.62 -80.41
CA SER A 3 15.96 -13.53 -79.49
C SER A 3 15.35 -13.59 -78.08
N ILE A 4 14.26 -14.33 -77.86
CA ILE A 4 13.60 -14.42 -76.54
C ILE A 4 14.36 -15.32 -75.55
N ILE A 5 15.08 -16.33 -76.05
CA ILE A 5 15.83 -17.28 -75.21
C ILE A 5 17.10 -16.66 -74.59
N LYS A 6 17.66 -15.60 -75.18
CA LYS A 6 18.87 -14.93 -74.67
C LYS A 6 18.61 -14.02 -73.46
N TRP A 7 17.37 -13.66 -73.16
CA TRP A 7 17.05 -12.75 -72.05
C TRP A 7 17.00 -13.48 -70.69
N ILE A 8 16.64 -14.77 -70.67
CA ILE A 8 16.46 -15.56 -69.44
C ILE A 8 17.81 -16.02 -68.83
N SER A 9 18.91 -16.06 -69.59
CA SER A 9 20.20 -16.54 -69.07
C SER A 9 21.08 -15.45 -68.44
N LYS A 10 20.76 -14.16 -68.60
CA LYS A 10 21.64 -13.05 -68.18
C LYS A 10 21.26 -12.39 -66.84
N SER A 11 20.06 -12.67 -66.33
CA SER A 11 19.52 -12.12 -65.08
C SER A 11 19.68 -13.05 -63.86
N ARG A 12 20.18 -14.28 -64.06
CA ARG A 12 20.41 -15.26 -62.98
C ARG A 12 21.50 -14.87 -61.96
N PRO A 13 22.62 -14.21 -62.30
CA PRO A 13 23.63 -13.87 -61.29
C PRO A 13 23.23 -12.67 -60.42
N ALA A 14 22.43 -11.73 -60.94
CA ALA A 14 22.00 -10.53 -60.20
C ALA A 14 20.99 -10.84 -59.09
N LEU A 15 20.09 -11.81 -59.31
CA LEU A 15 19.13 -12.30 -58.31
C LEU A 15 19.81 -13.09 -57.19
N LEU A 16 20.87 -13.85 -57.50
CA LEU A 16 21.65 -14.58 -56.50
C LEU A 16 22.52 -13.65 -55.64
N THR A 17 23.08 -12.57 -56.22
CA THR A 17 23.81 -11.56 -55.43
C THR A 17 22.90 -10.72 -54.55
N LEU A 18 21.67 -10.41 -54.98
CA LEU A 18 20.69 -9.69 -54.14
C LEU A 18 20.15 -10.57 -53.01
N ALA A 19 19.89 -11.85 -53.27
CA ALA A 19 19.47 -12.81 -52.24
C ALA A 19 20.59 -13.08 -51.21
N GLY A 20 21.84 -13.14 -51.66
CA GLY A 20 23.01 -13.22 -50.78
C GLY A 20 23.19 -11.96 -49.91
N ALA A 21 23.00 -10.76 -50.48
CA ALA A 21 23.06 -9.52 -49.73
C ALA A 21 21.94 -9.40 -48.68
N LEU A 22 20.72 -9.85 -49.00
CA LEU A 22 19.58 -9.83 -48.09
C LEU A 22 19.74 -10.83 -46.92
N LEU A 23 20.35 -12.00 -47.18
CA LEU A 23 20.67 -13.00 -46.16
C LEU A 23 21.82 -12.57 -45.24
N VAL A 24 22.80 -11.81 -45.76
CA VAL A 24 23.88 -11.25 -44.93
C VAL A 24 23.38 -10.08 -44.07
N THR A 25 22.45 -9.26 -44.55
CA THR A 25 21.84 -8.19 -43.73
C THR A 25 20.89 -8.72 -42.65
N SER A 26 20.25 -9.87 -42.86
CA SER A 26 19.34 -10.46 -41.87
C SER A 26 20.06 -11.21 -40.74
N GLY A 27 21.36 -11.49 -40.89
CA GLY A 27 22.20 -12.14 -39.87
C GLY A 27 22.81 -11.19 -38.83
N MET A 28 22.61 -9.87 -38.95
CA MET A 28 23.18 -8.86 -38.04
C MET A 28 22.22 -8.33 -36.96
N LEU A 29 21.01 -8.89 -36.84
CA LEU A 29 20.13 -8.66 -35.70
C LEU A 29 20.44 -9.69 -34.62
N LEU A 30 21.63 -9.58 -34.02
CA LEU A 30 21.88 -10.23 -32.74
C LEU A 30 20.90 -9.64 -31.73
N PRO A 31 20.08 -10.44 -31.03
CA PRO A 31 19.26 -9.92 -29.94
C PRO A 31 20.23 -9.32 -28.93
N SER A 32 20.21 -8.00 -28.78
CA SER A 32 20.84 -7.34 -27.65
C SER A 32 20.21 -7.95 -26.41
N SER A 33 20.99 -8.70 -25.63
CA SER A 33 20.60 -9.08 -24.28
C SER A 33 20.26 -7.77 -23.56
N ALA A 34 18.97 -7.56 -23.32
CA ALA A 34 18.54 -6.46 -22.47
C ALA A 34 19.06 -6.79 -21.08
N GLU A 35 20.22 -6.23 -20.70
CA GLU A 35 20.70 -6.30 -19.33
C GLU A 35 19.68 -5.55 -18.48
N ALA A 36 18.86 -6.31 -17.77
CA ALA A 36 17.79 -5.80 -16.93
C ALA A 36 18.39 -5.22 -15.66
N THR A 37 19.09 -4.11 -15.82
CA THR A 37 19.64 -3.34 -14.71
C THR A 37 18.49 -2.71 -13.93
N SER A 38 18.34 -3.11 -12.67
CA SER A 38 17.35 -2.57 -11.75
C SER A 38 18.02 -1.63 -10.75
N ARG A 39 17.33 -0.57 -10.32
CA ARG A 39 17.85 0.25 -9.22
C ARG A 39 17.60 -0.45 -7.90
N ILE A 40 18.44 -0.19 -6.89
CA ILE A 40 18.27 -0.79 -5.56
C ILE A 40 16.84 -0.53 -5.02
N LYS A 41 16.30 0.69 -5.17
CA LYS A 41 14.92 1.01 -4.73
C LYS A 41 13.79 0.25 -5.44
N ASP A 42 14.08 -0.32 -6.61
CA ASP A 42 13.09 -1.08 -7.36
C ASP A 42 13.04 -2.56 -6.88
N ILE A 43 14.10 -3.05 -6.22
CA ILE A 43 14.29 -4.45 -5.81
C ILE A 43 14.47 -4.68 -4.30
N ALA A 44 14.68 -3.62 -3.52
CA ALA A 44 14.84 -3.68 -2.07
C ALA A 44 14.13 -2.51 -1.38
N ASP A 45 13.62 -2.78 -0.18
CA ASP A 45 13.01 -1.82 0.73
C ASP A 45 13.88 -1.66 1.98
N VAL A 46 13.79 -0.53 2.67
CA VAL A 46 14.51 -0.34 3.94
C VAL A 46 13.73 -1.02 5.06
N GLU A 47 14.39 -1.92 5.76
CA GLU A 47 13.80 -2.62 6.91
C GLU A 47 13.41 -1.60 7.99
N GLY A 48 12.16 -1.68 8.46
CA GLY A 48 11.59 -0.75 9.43
C GLY A 48 10.73 0.37 8.82
N ILE A 49 10.85 0.63 7.50
CA ILE A 49 9.95 1.53 6.79
C ILE A 49 8.75 0.74 6.28
N ARG A 50 7.65 0.75 7.04
CA ARG A 50 6.41 0.06 6.69
C ARG A 50 5.18 0.86 7.09
N GLU A 51 4.09 0.63 6.37
CA GLU A 51 2.78 1.07 6.83
C GLU A 51 2.37 0.27 8.08
N ASN A 52 1.66 0.93 9.00
CA ASN A 52 1.14 0.30 10.21
C ASN A 52 -0.38 0.30 10.15
N GLN A 53 -0.98 -0.87 10.34
CA GLN A 53 -2.42 -1.02 10.36
C GLN A 53 -2.95 -0.53 11.70
N LEU A 54 -3.97 0.33 11.63
CA LEU A 54 -4.70 0.82 12.79
C LEU A 54 -6.11 0.25 12.79
N ILE A 55 -6.62 -0.03 13.98
CA ILE A 55 -7.97 -0.50 14.21
C ILE A 55 -8.64 0.32 15.31
N GLY A 56 -9.91 0.65 15.13
CA GLY A 56 -10.73 1.32 16.12
C GLY A 56 -12.11 0.69 16.17
N TYR A 57 -12.74 0.81 17.33
CA TYR A 57 -14.14 0.47 17.54
C TYR A 57 -14.92 1.77 17.72
N GLY A 58 -15.91 2.00 16.87
CA GLY A 58 -16.66 3.24 16.79
C GLY A 58 -18.16 3.04 16.73
N LEU A 59 -18.88 4.16 16.73
CA LEU A 59 -20.32 4.22 16.51
C LEU A 59 -20.61 5.11 15.32
N VAL A 60 -21.42 4.63 14.38
CA VAL A 60 -22.03 5.43 13.31
C VAL A 60 -23.44 5.78 13.74
N VAL A 61 -23.80 7.05 13.66
CA VAL A 61 -25.12 7.56 14.04
C VAL A 61 -25.79 8.28 12.87
N GLY A 62 -27.11 8.49 12.97
CA GLY A 62 -27.89 9.18 11.94
C GLY A 62 -28.23 8.27 10.76
N LEU A 63 -28.28 6.96 11.00
CA LEU A 63 -28.82 5.99 10.05
C LEU A 63 -30.35 6.11 10.02
N ASP A 64 -30.98 5.74 8.90
CA ASP A 64 -32.42 5.86 8.66
C ASP A 64 -33.14 4.54 8.99
N GLY A 65 -33.05 4.10 10.25
CA GLY A 65 -33.60 2.81 10.69
C GLY A 65 -32.82 1.57 10.24
N THR A 66 -31.63 1.74 9.66
CA THR A 66 -30.77 0.65 9.14
C THR A 66 -29.59 0.29 10.06
N GLY A 67 -29.59 0.80 11.29
CA GLY A 67 -28.61 0.51 12.35
C GLY A 67 -28.79 -0.87 12.97
N ASP A 68 -28.11 -1.10 14.09
CA ASP A 68 -28.13 -2.41 14.74
C ASP A 68 -29.40 -2.61 15.59
N SER A 69 -29.93 -3.83 15.58
CA SER A 69 -31.06 -4.18 16.41
C SER A 69 -30.63 -4.51 17.84
N LEU A 70 -31.43 -4.08 18.83
CA LEU A 70 -31.16 -4.31 20.27
C LEU A 70 -31.00 -5.80 20.63
N ASN A 71 -31.68 -6.68 19.91
CA ASN A 71 -31.71 -8.11 20.20
C ASN A 71 -30.42 -8.82 19.74
N ASN A 72 -29.75 -8.33 18.70
CA ASN A 72 -28.59 -8.98 18.09
C ASN A 72 -27.27 -8.25 18.39
N ALA A 73 -27.32 -6.98 18.80
CA ALA A 73 -26.13 -6.16 19.04
C ALA A 73 -26.08 -5.56 20.46
N PRO A 74 -25.97 -6.37 21.53
CA PRO A 74 -25.88 -5.87 22.90
C PRO A 74 -24.67 -4.93 23.12
N PHE A 75 -23.62 -5.06 22.32
CA PHE A 75 -22.44 -4.20 22.35
C PHE A 75 -22.73 -2.77 21.87
N THR A 76 -23.63 -2.58 20.90
CA THR A 76 -24.01 -1.26 20.38
C THR A 76 -24.71 -0.44 21.45
N LEU A 77 -25.68 -1.04 22.15
CA LEU A 77 -26.38 -0.42 23.28
C LEU A 77 -25.43 -0.05 24.42
N GLN A 78 -24.54 -0.98 24.82
CA GLN A 78 -23.57 -0.73 25.89
C GLN A 78 -22.62 0.41 25.52
N SER A 79 -22.18 0.46 24.26
CA SER A 79 -21.26 1.49 23.76
C SER A 79 -21.91 2.86 23.71
N LEU A 80 -23.15 2.93 23.22
CA LEU A 80 -23.95 4.16 23.19
C LEU A 80 -24.20 4.67 24.62
N THR A 81 -24.62 3.78 25.52
CA THR A 81 -24.81 4.09 26.94
C THR A 81 -23.55 4.65 27.58
N SER A 82 -22.43 3.93 27.44
CA SER A 82 -21.14 4.36 28.00
C SER A 82 -20.68 5.70 27.44
N MET A 83 -20.96 5.98 26.16
CA MET A 83 -20.65 7.27 25.54
C MET A 83 -21.51 8.39 26.13
N LEU A 84 -22.83 8.19 26.20
CA LEU A 84 -23.78 9.17 26.73
C LEU A 84 -23.47 9.48 28.21
N GLU A 85 -23.18 8.47 29.01
CA GLU A 85 -22.78 8.63 30.42
C GLU A 85 -21.49 9.45 30.56
N ARG A 86 -20.48 9.21 29.70
CA ARG A 86 -19.24 10.03 29.67
C ARG A 86 -19.50 11.48 29.30
N LEU A 87 -20.56 11.75 28.53
CA LEU A 87 -21.00 13.10 28.18
C LEU A 87 -21.94 13.72 29.23
N GLY A 88 -22.16 13.02 30.36
CA GLY A 88 -23.00 13.49 31.45
C GLY A 88 -24.51 13.30 31.23
N VAL A 89 -24.92 12.53 30.22
CA VAL A 89 -26.31 12.19 29.95
C VAL A 89 -26.69 10.97 30.78
N ASN A 90 -27.78 11.07 31.55
CA ASN A 90 -28.31 9.95 32.31
C ASN A 90 -29.24 9.11 31.42
N THR A 91 -28.84 7.87 31.15
CA THR A 91 -29.56 6.92 30.30
C THR A 91 -30.38 5.90 31.09
N ARG A 92 -30.45 6.02 32.43
CA ARG A 92 -31.26 5.12 33.27
C ARG A 92 -32.72 5.20 32.84
N ASP A 93 -33.33 4.03 32.64
CA ASP A 93 -34.74 3.84 32.30
C ASP A 93 -35.20 4.44 30.95
N THR A 94 -34.27 4.73 30.04
CA THR A 94 -34.60 5.18 28.68
C THR A 94 -34.50 4.03 27.68
N ASP A 95 -35.60 3.73 26.97
CA ASP A 95 -35.56 2.84 25.80
C ASP A 95 -34.79 3.53 24.67
N LEU A 96 -33.51 3.21 24.56
CA LEU A 96 -32.65 3.70 23.49
C LEU A 96 -32.96 2.92 22.21
N ASN A 97 -33.50 3.59 21.19
CA ASN A 97 -33.64 3.00 19.87
C ASN A 97 -32.27 2.95 19.17
N THR A 98 -31.73 1.75 18.98
CA THR A 98 -30.45 1.54 18.29
C THR A 98 -30.58 1.39 16.78
N ASP A 99 -31.79 1.36 16.22
CA ASP A 99 -31.98 1.21 14.76
C ASP A 99 -31.41 2.40 13.97
N ASN A 100 -31.04 3.50 14.63
CA ASN A 100 -30.37 4.65 14.01
C ASN A 100 -28.86 4.73 14.32
N VAL A 101 -28.31 3.68 14.95
CA VAL A 101 -26.92 3.60 15.41
C VAL A 101 -26.34 2.23 15.06
N ALA A 102 -25.16 2.21 14.45
CA ALA A 102 -24.42 0.96 14.21
C ALA A 102 -23.08 1.00 14.94
N ALA A 103 -22.73 -0.09 15.61
CA ALA A 103 -21.37 -0.33 16.04
C ALA A 103 -20.53 -0.78 14.84
N VAL A 104 -19.36 -0.16 14.72
CA VAL A 104 -18.50 -0.32 13.54
C VAL A 104 -17.06 -0.59 13.92
N MET A 105 -16.39 -1.36 13.06
CA MET A 105 -14.94 -1.46 13.03
C MET A 105 -14.41 -0.43 12.05
N VAL A 106 -13.45 0.37 12.50
CA VAL A 106 -12.76 1.36 11.69
C VAL A 106 -11.33 0.87 11.48
N THR A 107 -10.90 0.79 10.23
CA THR A 107 -9.52 0.43 9.88
C THR A 107 -8.86 1.51 9.06
N ALA A 108 -7.56 1.69 9.26
CA ALA A 108 -6.75 2.65 8.51
C ALA A 108 -5.34 2.12 8.33
N ASN A 109 -4.67 2.55 7.26
CA ASN A 109 -3.24 2.32 7.08
C ASN A 109 -2.52 3.62 7.39
N LEU A 110 -1.68 3.61 8.42
CA LEU A 110 -0.80 4.73 8.77
C LEU A 110 0.49 4.63 7.95
N PRO A 111 0.74 5.58 7.02
CA PRO A 111 2.00 5.58 6.27
C PRO A 111 3.20 5.71 7.19
N ALA A 112 4.33 5.12 6.79
CA ALA A 112 5.59 5.37 7.47
C ALA A 112 5.89 6.87 7.45
N PHE A 113 6.39 7.41 8.56
CA PHE A 113 6.76 8.83 8.69
C PHE A 113 5.62 9.83 8.49
N ALA A 114 4.35 9.43 8.59
CA ALA A 114 3.25 10.37 8.57
C ALA A 114 3.38 11.36 9.75
N PRO A 115 3.58 12.67 9.51
CA PRO A 115 3.71 13.64 10.58
C PRO A 115 2.38 13.86 11.29
N GLN A 116 2.44 14.37 12.52
CA GLN A 116 1.26 14.75 13.28
C GLN A 116 0.40 15.75 12.49
N GLY A 117 -0.92 15.57 12.50
CA GLY A 117 -1.87 16.38 11.74
C GLY A 117 -2.12 15.89 10.31
N THR A 118 -1.36 14.91 9.83
CA THR A 118 -1.63 14.27 8.52
C THR A 118 -3.00 13.63 8.52
N ARG A 119 -3.73 13.77 7.40
CA ARG A 119 -4.99 13.08 7.20
C ARG A 119 -4.79 11.77 6.44
N ILE A 120 -5.47 10.73 6.89
CA ILE A 120 -5.47 9.41 6.25
C ILE A 120 -6.89 8.94 6.00
N ASP A 121 -7.04 8.11 4.97
CA ASP A 121 -8.31 7.48 4.64
C ASP A 121 -8.63 6.37 5.65
N VAL A 122 -9.93 6.20 5.93
CA VAL A 122 -10.41 5.11 6.79
C VAL A 122 -11.50 4.31 6.11
N THR A 123 -11.55 3.03 6.43
CA THR A 123 -12.63 2.13 6.06
C THR A 123 -13.47 1.85 7.30
N VAL A 124 -14.78 1.89 7.15
CA VAL A 124 -15.76 1.69 8.24
C VAL A 124 -16.63 0.51 7.85
N SER A 125 -16.68 -0.52 8.70
CA SER A 125 -17.47 -1.73 8.47
C SER A 125 -18.41 -1.95 9.64
N ALA A 126 -19.68 -2.25 9.38
CA ALA A 126 -20.63 -2.65 10.42
C ALA A 126 -20.13 -3.93 11.14
N LEU A 127 -20.26 -3.95 12.47
CA LEU A 127 -19.94 -5.11 13.31
C LEU A 127 -21.17 -5.93 13.68
N GLY A 128 -22.32 -5.28 13.80
CA GLY A 128 -23.59 -5.90 14.13
C GLY A 128 -24.39 -6.30 12.90
N ASP A 129 -25.70 -6.18 13.04
CA ASP A 129 -26.69 -6.56 12.03
C ASP A 129 -27.26 -5.36 11.26
N SER A 130 -26.63 -4.18 11.36
CA SER A 130 -26.93 -3.02 10.53
C SER A 130 -27.04 -3.38 9.04
N GLU A 131 -28.17 -2.98 8.44
CA GLU A 131 -28.48 -3.24 7.03
C GLU A 131 -27.73 -2.29 6.08
N SER A 132 -27.41 -1.08 6.55
CA SER A 132 -26.73 -0.05 5.76
C SER A 132 -26.09 1.01 6.65
N LEU A 133 -24.89 1.44 6.26
CA LEU A 133 -24.20 2.60 6.85
C LEU A 133 -24.45 3.91 6.08
N GLN A 134 -25.32 3.86 5.05
CA GLN A 134 -25.58 5.01 4.18
C GLN A 134 -26.19 6.18 4.97
N GLY A 135 -25.66 7.39 4.75
CA GLY A 135 -26.12 8.61 5.43
C GLY A 135 -25.62 8.76 6.87
N GLY A 136 -24.97 7.73 7.42
CA GLY A 136 -24.43 7.75 8.76
C GLY A 136 -23.19 8.63 8.92
N THR A 137 -22.96 9.07 10.14
CA THR A 137 -21.75 9.79 10.56
C THR A 137 -21.02 9.00 11.63
N LEU A 138 -19.74 8.70 11.39
CA LEU A 138 -18.85 8.11 12.37
C LEU A 138 -18.52 9.13 13.46
N LEU A 139 -18.82 8.76 14.70
CA LEU A 139 -18.42 9.52 15.88
C LEU A 139 -16.92 9.38 16.14
N VAL A 140 -16.36 10.33 16.88
CA VAL A 140 -14.93 10.37 17.22
C VAL A 140 -14.45 9.01 17.73
N THR A 141 -13.59 8.37 16.95
CA THR A 141 -13.13 7.00 17.16
C THR A 141 -11.59 6.97 17.18
N PRO A 142 -10.95 6.61 18.31
CA PRO A 142 -9.51 6.42 18.36
C PRO A 142 -9.11 5.17 17.57
N LEU A 143 -8.02 5.27 16.82
CA LEU A 143 -7.43 4.19 16.05
C LEU A 143 -6.10 3.77 16.69
N MET A 144 -6.04 2.51 17.09
CA MET A 144 -4.94 1.90 17.83
C MET A 144 -4.07 1.04 16.93
N GLY A 145 -2.77 1.04 17.21
CA GLY A 145 -1.83 0.08 16.61
C GLY A 145 -1.86 -1.27 17.31
N ALA A 146 -1.05 -2.21 16.83
CA ALA A 146 -0.91 -3.55 17.43
C ALA A 146 -0.28 -3.53 18.84
N ASP A 147 0.33 -2.42 19.23
CA ASP A 147 0.87 -2.13 20.57
C ASP A 147 -0.20 -1.64 21.56
N GLY A 148 -1.45 -1.46 21.12
CA GLY A 148 -2.56 -0.98 21.95
C GLY A 148 -2.61 0.54 22.12
N GLU A 149 -1.72 1.25 21.44
CA GLU A 149 -1.51 2.67 21.63
C GLU A 149 -2.24 3.47 20.52
N VAL A 150 -2.80 4.66 20.84
CA VAL A 150 -3.59 5.46 19.88
C VAL A 150 -2.70 6.31 18.97
N TYR A 151 -2.75 6.07 17.66
CA TYR A 151 -1.94 6.80 16.67
C TYR A 151 -2.73 7.83 15.87
N ALA A 152 -4.02 7.60 15.66
CA ALA A 152 -4.88 8.50 14.90
C ALA A 152 -6.29 8.55 15.50
N VAL A 153 -7.04 9.60 15.17
CA VAL A 153 -8.44 9.76 15.56
C VAL A 153 -9.27 10.00 14.32
N SER A 154 -10.33 9.21 14.16
CA SER A 154 -11.22 9.23 13.00
C SER A 154 -12.60 9.80 13.35
N GLN A 155 -13.18 10.56 12.43
CA GLN A 155 -14.57 11.03 12.51
C GLN A 155 -15.08 11.48 11.13
N GLY A 156 -16.39 11.52 10.96
CA GLY A 156 -17.01 12.19 9.80
C GLY A 156 -18.06 11.35 9.07
N PRO A 157 -18.62 11.91 7.97
CA PRO A 157 -19.67 11.25 7.22
C PRO A 157 -19.14 10.01 6.49
N VAL A 158 -19.90 8.92 6.56
CA VAL A 158 -19.55 7.65 5.93
C VAL A 158 -20.08 7.62 4.49
N ALA A 159 -19.18 7.48 3.52
CA ALA A 159 -19.56 7.27 2.13
C ALA A 159 -19.61 5.77 1.82
N VAL A 160 -20.79 5.28 1.41
CA VAL A 160 -20.98 3.87 1.06
C VAL A 160 -21.05 3.69 -0.46
N GLY A 161 -20.34 2.70 -0.98
CA GLY A 161 -20.29 2.39 -2.41
C GLY A 161 -21.41 1.49 -2.91
N GLY A 162 -22.32 1.06 -2.03
CA GLY A 162 -23.45 0.21 -2.34
C GLY A 162 -24.78 0.79 -1.90
N PHE A 163 -25.86 0.34 -2.51
CA PHE A 163 -27.22 0.67 -2.09
C PHE A 163 -28.10 -0.57 -2.22
N SER A 164 -29.06 -0.71 -1.30
CA SER A 164 -30.15 -1.67 -1.42
C SER A 164 -31.43 -0.89 -1.63
N ALA A 165 -32.16 -1.22 -2.69
CA ALA A 165 -33.47 -0.65 -2.97
C ALA A 165 -34.44 -1.79 -3.27
N GLY A 166 -35.59 -1.82 -2.61
CA GLY A 166 -36.60 -2.86 -2.81
C GLY A 166 -38.02 -2.31 -2.80
N GLY A 167 -38.91 -3.02 -3.50
CA GLY A 167 -40.37 -2.88 -3.38
C GLY A 167 -40.99 -4.24 -3.05
N ASP A 168 -42.32 -4.28 -2.87
CA ASP A 168 -43.08 -5.43 -2.34
C ASP A 168 -42.82 -6.80 -3.02
N ALA A 169 -42.21 -6.84 -4.22
CA ALA A 169 -41.92 -8.05 -4.97
C ALA A 169 -40.46 -8.19 -5.47
N ALA A 170 -39.57 -7.22 -5.24
CA ALA A 170 -38.18 -7.30 -5.70
C ALA A 170 -37.25 -6.41 -4.88
N SER A 171 -36.10 -6.95 -4.46
CA SER A 171 -34.98 -6.18 -3.93
C SER A 171 -33.80 -6.21 -4.90
N VAL A 172 -33.13 -5.06 -5.05
CA VAL A 172 -31.90 -4.91 -5.81
C VAL A 172 -30.84 -4.37 -4.87
N THR A 173 -29.86 -5.20 -4.55
CA THR A 173 -28.66 -4.78 -3.81
C THR A 173 -27.48 -4.74 -4.78
N ARG A 174 -26.85 -3.58 -4.91
CA ARG A 174 -25.60 -3.41 -5.67
C ARG A 174 -24.52 -2.92 -4.72
N GLY A 175 -23.39 -3.64 -4.64
CA GLY A 175 -22.30 -3.33 -3.71
C GLY A 175 -22.57 -3.88 -2.30
N VAL A 176 -21.84 -3.35 -1.31
CA VAL A 176 -21.93 -3.75 0.10
C VAL A 176 -22.37 -2.53 0.92
N PRO A 177 -23.67 -2.41 1.29
CA PRO A 177 -24.20 -1.23 1.99
C PRO A 177 -23.69 -1.11 3.44
N THR A 178 -23.09 -2.18 3.99
CA THR A 178 -22.53 -2.24 5.35
C THR A 178 -21.05 -1.87 5.42
N ASN A 179 -20.44 -1.51 4.28
CA ASN A 179 -19.04 -1.09 4.19
C ASN A 179 -18.95 0.31 3.57
N GLY A 180 -18.33 1.22 4.29
CA GLY A 180 -18.12 2.60 3.86
C GLY A 180 -16.67 3.04 3.99
N ARG A 181 -16.38 4.20 3.41
CA ARG A 181 -15.08 4.87 3.47
C ARG A 181 -15.29 6.32 3.90
N ILE A 182 -14.33 6.85 4.65
CA ILE A 182 -14.22 8.29 4.91
C ILE A 182 -12.86 8.72 4.36
N SER A 183 -12.88 9.46 3.26
CA SER A 183 -11.67 10.00 2.67
C SER A 183 -11.10 11.09 3.57
N ASN A 184 -9.81 11.01 3.89
CA ASN A 184 -9.13 11.90 4.83
C ASN A 184 -9.85 12.01 6.18
N GLY A 185 -10.49 10.91 6.62
CA GLY A 185 -11.37 10.85 7.78
C GLY A 185 -10.66 10.72 9.12
N ALA A 186 -9.38 10.31 9.13
CA ALA A 186 -8.58 10.25 10.34
C ALA A 186 -7.43 11.25 10.33
N ILE A 187 -7.11 11.79 11.51
CA ILE A 187 -5.99 12.69 11.76
C ILE A 187 -4.97 11.95 12.62
N VAL A 188 -3.71 11.98 12.20
CA VAL A 188 -2.58 11.39 12.95
C VAL A 188 -2.29 12.26 14.17
N GLU A 189 -2.42 11.68 15.36
CA GLU A 189 -2.14 12.34 16.66
C GLU A 189 -0.73 12.04 17.17
N ARG A 190 -0.19 10.87 16.79
CA ARG A 190 1.14 10.45 17.23
C ARG A 190 1.95 9.89 16.08
N GLU A 191 3.15 10.42 15.94
CA GLU A 191 4.13 9.92 14.98
C GLU A 191 4.77 8.63 15.50
N ILE A 192 5.01 7.70 14.58
CA ILE A 192 5.88 6.56 14.87
C ILE A 192 7.31 7.10 14.82
N LYS A 193 7.95 7.22 15.98
CA LYS A 193 9.34 7.67 16.09
C LYS A 193 10.26 6.66 15.42
N PHE A 194 10.63 6.93 14.18
CA PHE A 194 11.72 6.25 13.49
C PHE A 194 12.79 7.28 13.16
N GLU A 195 13.81 7.39 14.02
CA GLU A 195 14.92 8.32 13.84
C GLU A 195 15.92 7.72 12.84
N MET A 196 15.65 7.90 11.54
CA MET A 196 16.58 7.47 10.48
C MET A 196 17.97 8.08 10.66
N ALA A 197 18.05 9.29 11.23
CA ALA A 197 19.28 10.06 11.37
C ALA A 197 20.30 9.44 12.33
N ASP A 198 19.85 8.69 13.34
CA ASP A 198 20.72 8.13 14.40
C ASP A 198 21.05 6.64 14.21
N LEU A 199 20.56 6.04 13.11
CA LEU A 199 20.87 4.66 12.78
C LEU A 199 22.29 4.54 12.23
N GLY A 200 23.23 4.10 13.08
CA GLY A 200 24.54 3.64 12.63
C GLY A 200 24.48 2.37 11.76
N LEU A 201 23.32 1.70 11.72
CA LEU A 201 23.07 0.45 11.01
C LEU A 201 21.75 0.52 10.24
N LEU A 202 21.81 0.33 8.93
CA LEU A 202 20.67 0.21 8.05
C LEU A 202 20.58 -1.22 7.53
N ARG A 203 19.36 -1.73 7.35
CA ARG A 203 19.11 -3.05 6.75
C ARG A 203 18.21 -2.87 5.54
N LEU A 204 18.63 -3.42 4.41
CA LEU A 204 17.88 -3.43 3.16
C LEU A 204 17.29 -4.82 2.97
N ALA A 205 15.97 -4.88 2.89
CA ALA A 205 15.20 -6.10 2.65
C ALA A 205 14.90 -6.24 1.16
N LEU A 206 15.45 -7.27 0.51
CA LEU A 206 15.17 -7.59 -0.89
C LEU A 206 13.73 -8.08 -1.03
N ARG A 207 13.03 -7.57 -2.04
CA ARG A 207 11.65 -7.98 -2.37
C ARG A 207 11.58 -9.43 -2.86
N ASN A 208 12.59 -9.85 -3.60
CA ASN A 208 12.75 -11.23 -4.09
C ASN A 208 14.00 -11.83 -3.45
N PRO A 209 13.87 -12.88 -2.61
CA PRO A 209 15.01 -13.53 -1.97
C PRO A 209 15.99 -14.10 -3.00
N ASP A 210 17.21 -13.57 -3.07
CA ASP A 210 18.29 -14.11 -3.89
C ASP A 210 19.66 -13.70 -3.35
N LEU A 211 20.52 -14.69 -3.10
CA LEU A 211 21.83 -14.48 -2.50
C LEU A 211 22.80 -13.78 -3.48
N THR A 212 22.64 -14.02 -4.79
CA THR A 212 23.47 -13.40 -5.82
C THR A 212 23.17 -11.91 -5.90
N THR A 213 21.90 -11.54 -5.97
CA THR A 213 21.38 -10.18 -5.94
C THR A 213 21.82 -9.47 -4.66
N ALA A 214 21.65 -10.07 -3.49
CA ALA A 214 22.07 -9.47 -2.22
C ALA A 214 23.59 -9.17 -2.19
N ARG A 215 24.41 -10.09 -2.70
CA ARG A 215 25.87 -9.88 -2.81
C ARG A 215 26.22 -8.77 -3.81
N ARG A 216 25.53 -8.71 -4.95
CA ARG A 216 25.72 -7.67 -5.96
C ARG A 216 25.33 -6.29 -5.43
N ILE A 217 24.22 -6.19 -4.69
CA ILE A 217 23.80 -4.98 -3.97
C ILE A 217 24.91 -4.53 -3.00
N ALA A 218 25.38 -5.42 -2.12
CA ALA A 218 26.44 -5.09 -1.17
C ALA A 218 27.73 -4.62 -1.88
N SER A 219 28.09 -5.27 -2.98
CA SER A 219 29.27 -4.93 -3.79
C SER A 219 29.14 -3.56 -4.45
N ALA A 220 27.96 -3.24 -4.99
CA ALA A 220 27.68 -1.93 -5.60
C ALA A 220 27.75 -0.80 -4.56
N ILE A 221 27.17 -1.01 -3.38
CA ILE A 221 27.24 -0.03 -2.27
C ILE A 221 28.69 0.17 -1.82
N ASN A 222 29.46 -0.92 -1.66
CA ASN A 222 30.87 -0.84 -1.26
C ASN A 222 31.74 -0.14 -2.31
N ALA A 223 31.48 -0.38 -3.60
CA ALA A 223 32.17 0.29 -4.70
C ALA A 223 31.86 1.80 -4.73
N PHE A 224 30.60 2.18 -4.50
CA PHE A 224 30.20 3.58 -4.42
C PHE A 224 30.86 4.30 -3.24
N LEU A 225 30.91 3.66 -2.07
CA LEU A 225 31.48 4.26 -0.86
C LEU A 225 33.01 4.15 -0.77
N GLY A 226 33.63 3.31 -1.60
CA GLY A 226 35.07 3.03 -1.60
C GLY A 226 35.55 2.23 -0.37
N ARG A 227 34.67 1.47 0.28
CA ARG A 227 34.94 0.76 1.55
C ARG A 227 33.94 -0.37 1.78
N SER A 228 34.31 -1.34 2.60
CA SER A 228 33.46 -2.48 2.97
C SER A 228 32.50 -2.11 4.11
N THR A 229 31.38 -1.48 3.76
CA THR A 229 30.34 -1.03 4.72
C THR A 229 29.03 -1.79 4.58
N ALA A 230 28.79 -2.41 3.43
CA ALA A 230 27.64 -3.25 3.15
C ALA A 230 28.02 -4.73 3.09
N THR A 231 27.23 -5.58 3.74
CA THR A 231 27.41 -7.04 3.75
C THR A 231 26.07 -7.73 3.52
N ALA A 232 26.02 -8.70 2.60
CA ALA A 232 24.87 -9.57 2.42
C ALA A 232 24.83 -10.60 3.56
N GLN A 233 23.90 -10.45 4.51
CA GLN A 233 23.79 -11.38 5.64
C GLN A 233 23.08 -12.67 5.26
N ASN A 234 22.03 -12.57 4.44
CA ASN A 234 21.22 -13.69 4.00
C ASN A 234 20.59 -13.36 2.62
N PRO A 235 19.83 -14.28 1.98
CA PRO A 235 19.23 -14.03 0.67
C PRO A 235 18.22 -12.87 0.62
N THR A 236 17.73 -12.39 1.76
CA THR A 236 16.74 -11.31 1.84
C THR A 236 17.28 -10.02 2.41
N THR A 237 18.46 -10.00 3.03
CA THR A 237 18.92 -8.88 3.87
C THR A 237 20.34 -8.48 3.54
N VAL A 238 20.52 -7.21 3.22
CA VAL A 238 21.83 -6.55 3.13
C VAL A 238 21.95 -5.56 4.28
N GLU A 239 22.97 -5.75 5.11
CA GLU A 239 23.28 -4.86 6.22
C GLU A 239 24.26 -3.78 5.74
N LEU A 240 23.99 -2.52 6.05
CA LEU A 240 24.79 -1.36 5.71
C LEU A 240 25.13 -0.59 7.00
N THR A 241 26.40 -0.56 7.36
CA THR A 241 26.89 0.24 8.49
C THR A 241 27.31 1.62 8.01
N ILE A 242 26.72 2.67 8.60
CA ILE A 242 27.07 4.05 8.27
C ILE A 242 28.41 4.39 8.90
N PRO A 243 29.43 4.79 8.11
CA PRO A 243 30.75 5.08 8.66
C PRO A 243 30.75 6.37 9.48
N ALA A 244 31.43 6.37 10.62
CA ALA A 244 31.50 7.51 11.54
C ALA A 244 32.09 8.81 10.91
N ASN A 245 32.79 8.69 9.78
CA ASN A 245 33.37 9.80 9.02
C ASN A 245 32.57 10.16 7.75
N TYR A 246 31.36 9.62 7.56
CA TYR A 246 30.48 10.06 6.49
C TYR A 246 30.02 11.50 6.75
N ARG A 247 30.16 12.36 5.73
CA ARG A 247 29.91 13.81 5.86
C ARG A 247 28.44 14.19 5.75
N GLY A 248 27.60 13.30 5.21
CA GLY A 248 26.15 13.49 5.08
C GLY A 248 25.36 12.82 6.20
N THR A 249 24.06 12.95 6.14
CA THR A 249 23.10 12.23 6.99
C THR A 249 22.86 10.81 6.48
N ALA A 250 22.27 9.94 7.30
CA ALA A 250 21.82 8.62 6.86
C ALA A 250 20.85 8.68 5.67
N VAL A 251 20.04 9.75 5.60
CA VAL A 251 19.10 10.02 4.51
C VAL A 251 19.82 10.33 3.20
N ASP A 252 20.91 11.12 3.25
CA ASP A 252 21.72 11.43 2.07
C ASP A 252 22.33 10.14 1.50
N LEU A 253 22.90 9.31 2.37
CA LEU A 253 23.47 8.02 1.97
C LEU A 253 22.42 7.11 1.35
N LEU A 254 21.24 7.03 1.97
CA LEU A 254 20.15 6.20 1.46
C LEU A 254 19.70 6.67 0.07
N THR A 255 19.57 7.98 -0.13
CA THR A 255 19.17 8.57 -1.41
C THR A 255 20.20 8.27 -2.51
N ASP A 256 21.48 8.28 -2.19
CA ASP A 256 22.56 7.96 -3.12
C ASP A 256 22.57 6.46 -3.48
N ILE A 257 22.47 5.57 -2.48
CA ILE A 257 22.51 4.12 -2.72
C ILE A 257 21.26 3.63 -3.45
N GLU A 258 20.09 4.22 -3.22
CA GLU A 258 18.84 3.84 -3.88
C GLU A 258 18.89 3.98 -5.41
N GLN A 259 19.76 4.87 -5.92
CA GLN A 259 19.96 5.10 -7.35
C GLN A 259 20.95 4.12 -7.98
N LEU A 260 21.71 3.37 -7.17
CA LEU A 260 22.69 2.42 -7.68
C LEU A 260 22.00 1.34 -8.50
N ARG A 261 22.68 0.99 -9.58
CA ARG A 261 22.23 0.04 -10.59
C ARG A 261 22.83 -1.32 -10.29
N VAL A 262 21.98 -2.33 -10.20
CA VAL A 262 22.35 -3.72 -9.93
C VAL A 262 21.65 -4.61 -10.94
N GLU A 263 22.39 -5.59 -11.46
CA GLU A 263 21.82 -6.66 -12.27
C GLU A 263 21.29 -7.75 -11.31
N PRO A 264 19.97 -7.99 -11.23
CA PRO A 264 19.41 -9.08 -10.43
C PRO A 264 19.95 -10.44 -10.89
#